data_AF-A0A9N8L888-F1
#
_entry.id   AF-A0A9N8L888-F1
#
_cell.length_a   1.000
_cell.length_b   1.000
_cell.length_c   1.000
_cell.angle_alpha   90.00
_cell.angle_beta   90.00
_cell.angle_gamma   90.00
#
_symmetry.space_group_name_H-M   'P 1'
#
loop_
_entity.id
_entity.type
_entity.pdbx_description
1 polymer ?
#
loop_
_entity_poly.entity_id
_entity_poly.type
_entity_poly.pdbx_seq_one_letter_code
_entity_poly.pdbx_strand_id
1 'polypeptide(L)'
;NPLSRPPAKPELSIFRSNTTSSAASASRGILFAASPLIVPMHLRLSHVRLRAIVVLVVSKSKGVTMVFKNDPLESVDVSSTFDGVAVIQKYLQQEIEGQLREMFREDLPGIIHRLSQSWLA
;
A
#
# COMPACT_ATOMS: atom_id res chain seq x y z
N ASN A 1 -62.45 -6.87 59.23
CA ASN A 1 -61.42 -5.82 59.45
C ASN A 1 -60.07 -6.51 59.48
N PRO A 2 -59.04 -6.07 58.75
CA PRO A 2 -58.98 -5.58 57.37
C PRO A 2 -57.87 -6.27 56.54
N LEU A 3 -57.86 -6.01 55.22
CA LEU A 3 -56.70 -5.73 54.35
C LEU A 3 -55.41 -6.60 54.51
N SER A 4 -54.86 -7.25 53.48
CA SER A 4 -54.27 -6.59 52.30
C SER A 4 -53.79 -7.58 51.22
N ARG A 5 -54.14 -7.20 49.98
CA ARG A 5 -53.60 -7.42 48.61
C ARG A 5 -52.18 -8.04 48.41
N PRO A 6 -51.95 -8.81 47.31
CA PRO A 6 -50.68 -9.45 46.93
C PRO A 6 -49.75 -8.51 46.09
N PRO A 7 -48.55 -8.97 45.62
CA PRO A 7 -47.29 -8.21 45.58
C PRO A 7 -46.93 -7.54 44.24
N ALA A 8 -46.12 -6.48 44.27
CA ALA A 8 -45.34 -5.88 43.16
C ALA A 8 -44.64 -4.61 43.71
N LYS A 9 -43.43 -4.16 43.36
CA LYS A 9 -42.30 -4.49 42.49
C LYS A 9 -41.13 -3.65 43.05
N PRO A 10 -39.86 -3.98 42.80
CA PRO A 10 -38.73 -3.14 43.24
C PRO A 10 -38.79 -1.75 42.57
N GLU A 11 -38.82 -0.70 43.40
CA GLU A 11 -38.71 0.71 43.01
C GLU A 11 -37.35 0.96 42.34
N LEU A 12 -37.35 1.20 41.03
CA LEU A 12 -36.24 1.89 40.37
C LEU A 12 -36.36 3.38 40.70
N SER A 13 -35.58 3.82 41.69
CA SER A 13 -35.32 5.24 41.93
C SER A 13 -34.49 5.79 40.77
N ILE A 14 -35.16 6.33 39.75
CA ILE A 14 -34.50 7.12 38.70
C ILE A 14 -34.16 8.47 39.31
N PHE A 15 -32.92 8.60 39.75
CA PHE A 15 -32.32 9.86 40.16
C PHE A 15 -32.45 10.87 39.01
N ARG A 16 -33.38 11.81 39.20
CA ARG A 16 -33.50 13.03 38.41
C ARG A 16 -32.37 13.98 38.82
N SER A 17 -31.26 13.96 38.10
CA SER A 17 -30.27 15.04 38.16
C SER A 17 -30.51 16.01 37.00
N ASN A 18 -30.99 17.20 37.37
CA ASN A 18 -30.88 18.40 36.54
C ASN A 18 -29.39 18.71 36.33
N THR A 19 -28.84 18.37 35.17
CA THR A 19 -27.59 18.97 34.67
C THR A 19 -27.74 19.17 33.17
N THR A 20 -28.12 20.39 32.80
CA THR A 20 -27.93 20.96 31.47
C THR A 20 -26.44 21.09 31.19
N SER A 21 -25.79 20.00 30.79
CA SER A 21 -24.48 20.02 30.14
C SER A 21 -24.15 18.66 29.51
N SER A 22 -23.98 18.67 28.19
CA SER A 22 -23.20 17.69 27.41
C SER A 22 -23.82 16.35 26.96
N ALA A 23 -25.15 16.22 26.84
CA ALA A 23 -25.74 15.10 26.08
C ALA A 23 -25.68 15.28 24.54
N ALA A 24 -25.33 16.48 24.05
CA ALA A 24 -25.16 16.75 22.61
C ALA A 24 -23.78 16.34 22.04
N SER A 25 -22.90 15.75 22.86
CA SER A 25 -21.54 15.39 22.43
C SER A 25 -21.32 13.90 22.18
N ALA A 26 -22.25 13.02 22.59
CA ALA A 26 -22.13 11.57 22.38
C ALA A 26 -22.61 11.10 21.00
N SER A 27 -23.27 11.96 20.22
CA SER A 27 -23.74 11.67 18.85
C SER A 27 -22.98 12.43 17.77
N ARG A 28 -21.77 12.91 18.06
CA ARG A 28 -20.78 13.16 17.00
C ARG A 28 -20.31 11.79 16.50
N GLY A 29 -21.24 11.08 15.86
CA GLY A 29 -20.91 9.93 15.02
C GLY A 29 -19.74 10.35 14.16
N ILE A 30 -18.77 9.45 14.05
CA ILE A 30 -17.54 9.64 13.31
C ILE A 30 -17.93 10.14 11.90
N LEU A 31 -17.98 11.46 11.69
CA LEU A 31 -18.46 12.09 10.45
C LEU A 31 -17.51 11.78 9.29
N PHE A 32 -16.32 11.26 9.61
CA PHE A 32 -15.31 10.76 8.70
C PHE A 32 -15.46 9.27 8.34
N ALA A 33 -16.38 8.52 8.97
CA ALA A 33 -16.63 7.11 8.62
C ALA A 33 -17.43 6.94 7.32
N ALA A 34 -18.05 8.02 6.82
CA ALA A 34 -18.77 8.03 5.55
C ALA A 34 -17.85 8.15 4.33
N SER A 35 -16.57 8.51 4.53
CA SER A 35 -15.56 8.61 3.48
C SER A 35 -14.56 7.45 3.59
N PRO A 36 -14.16 6.82 2.47
CA PRO A 36 -13.12 5.80 2.50
C PRO A 36 -11.80 6.41 3.00
N LEU A 37 -11.26 5.88 4.09
CA LEU A 37 -9.98 6.32 4.64
C LEU A 37 -8.85 5.82 3.73
N ILE A 38 -8.25 6.73 2.96
CA ILE A 38 -7.06 6.44 2.17
C ILE A 38 -5.86 6.47 3.10
N VAL A 39 -5.29 5.31 3.38
CA VAL A 39 -4.08 5.21 4.21
C VAL A 39 -2.86 5.38 3.30
N PRO A 40 -1.99 6.38 3.56
CA PRO A 40 -0.77 6.56 2.79
C PRO A 40 0.17 5.37 3.03
N MET A 41 0.75 4.88 1.93
CA MET A 41 1.71 3.79 1.93
C MET A 41 3.09 4.33 1.63
N HIS A 42 4.05 4.12 2.53
CA HIS A 42 5.46 4.31 2.20
C HIS A 42 6.04 2.98 1.77
N LEU A 43 6.60 2.94 0.57
CA LEU A 43 7.27 1.77 0.02
C LEU A 43 8.73 2.13 -0.23
N ARG A 44 9.63 1.31 0.27
CA ARG A 44 11.08 1.47 0.12
C ARG A 44 11.66 0.18 -0.45
N LEU A 45 12.27 0.33 -1.62
CA LEU A 45 13.05 -0.68 -2.30
C LEU A 45 14.48 -0.66 -1.77
N SER A 46 15.07 -1.81 -1.53
CA SER A 46 16.42 -1.96 -0.99
C SER A 46 17.11 -3.18 -1.60
N HIS A 47 18.44 -3.21 -1.53
CA HIS A 47 19.28 -4.32 -2.00
C HIS A 47 18.88 -4.90 -3.36
N VAL A 48 18.63 -4.04 -4.35
CA VAL A 48 18.36 -4.47 -5.72
C VAL A 48 19.62 -5.13 -6.28
N ARG A 49 19.55 -6.44 -6.51
CA ARG A 49 20.63 -7.23 -7.10
C ARG A 49 20.28 -7.56 -8.54
N LEU A 50 21.20 -7.23 -9.44
CA LEU A 50 21.06 -7.48 -10.87
C LEU A 50 22.13 -8.48 -11.31
N ARG A 51 21.72 -9.50 -12.05
CA ARG A 51 22.60 -10.51 -12.62
C ARG A 51 22.18 -10.79 -14.05
N ALA A 52 22.85 -10.12 -14.99
CA ALA A 52 22.48 -10.20 -16.39
C ALA A 52 23.69 -10.36 -17.30
N ILE A 53 23.48 -11.08 -18.40
CA ILE A 53 24.35 -11.14 -19.56
C ILE A 53 23.71 -10.27 -20.64
N VAL A 54 24.48 -9.30 -21.10
CA VAL A 54 24.02 -8.28 -22.04
C VAL A 54 24.71 -8.49 -23.38
N VAL A 55 23.93 -8.46 -24.46
CA VAL A 55 24.44 -8.31 -25.82
C VAL A 55 24.20 -6.89 -26.27
N LEU A 56 25.27 -6.20 -26.65
CA LEU A 56 25.22 -4.85 -27.16
C LEU A 56 25.56 -4.87 -28.66
N VAL A 57 24.73 -4.24 -29.46
CA VAL A 57 24.98 -4.02 -30.89
C VAL A 57 25.08 -2.51 -31.10
N VAL A 58 26.25 -2.05 -31.54
CA VAL A 58 26.51 -0.63 -31.80
C VAL A 58 26.48 -0.40 -33.31
N SER A 59 25.68 0.56 -33.74
CA SER A 59 25.61 1.01 -35.12
C SER A 59 25.77 2.52 -35.20
N LYS A 60 26.63 3.00 -36.10
CA LYS A 60 26.83 4.44 -36.30
C LYS A 60 25.57 5.15 -36.84
N SER A 61 24.70 4.45 -37.56
CA SER A 61 23.47 5.02 -38.11
C SER A 61 22.23 4.73 -37.28
N LYS A 62 22.24 3.65 -36.48
CA LYS A 62 21.08 3.19 -35.69
C LYS A 62 21.29 3.28 -34.17
N GLY A 63 22.41 3.81 -33.70
CA GLY A 63 22.71 3.92 -32.27
C GLY A 63 23.02 2.58 -31.62
N VAL A 64 22.87 2.53 -30.31
CA VAL A 64 23.17 1.34 -29.47
C VAL A 64 21.88 0.58 -29.18
N THR A 65 21.84 -0.70 -29.54
CA THR A 65 20.76 -1.62 -29.14
C THR A 65 21.32 -2.60 -28.12
N MET A 66 20.56 -2.81 -27.04
CA MET A 66 20.92 -3.70 -25.94
C MET A 66 19.87 -4.79 -25.83
N VAL A 67 20.28 -6.05 -25.62
CA VAL A 67 19.37 -7.16 -25.36
C VAL A 67 19.90 -7.98 -24.19
N PHE A 68 19.02 -8.29 -23.24
CA PHE A 68 19.33 -9.22 -22.14
C PHE A 68 19.16 -10.66 -22.61
N LYS A 69 20.20 -11.50 -22.37
CA LYS A 69 20.17 -12.93 -22.71
C LYS A 69 19.50 -13.80 -21.63
N ASN A 70 19.42 -13.28 -20.42
CA ASN A 70 18.77 -13.90 -19.27
C ASN A 70 18.00 -12.83 -18.51
N ASP A 71 17.24 -13.26 -17.50
CA ASP A 71 16.55 -12.36 -16.60
C ASP A 71 17.53 -11.44 -15.86
N PRO A 72 17.39 -10.10 -15.98
CA PRO A 72 18.34 -9.17 -15.39
C PRO A 72 18.19 -8.97 -13.87
N LEU A 73 17.02 -9.25 -13.28
CA LEU A 73 16.77 -9.05 -11.86
C LEU A 73 17.01 -10.34 -11.07
N GLU A 74 17.97 -10.31 -10.13
CA GLU A 74 18.26 -11.45 -9.24
C GLU A 74 17.39 -11.39 -7.98
N SER A 75 17.36 -10.24 -7.30
CA SER A 75 16.55 -10.03 -6.10
C SER A 75 16.29 -8.56 -5.83
N VAL A 76 15.24 -8.27 -5.06
CA VAL A 76 14.94 -6.93 -4.51
C VAL A 76 14.33 -7.10 -3.13
N ASP A 77 14.71 -6.28 -2.16
CA ASP A 77 14.05 -6.25 -0.86
C ASP A 77 13.00 -5.12 -0.84
N VAL A 78 11.74 -5.46 -0.58
CA VAL A 78 10.65 -4.47 -0.44
C VAL A 78 10.30 -4.30 1.03
N SER A 79 10.36 -3.06 1.52
CA SER A 79 9.89 -2.66 2.86
C SER A 79 8.75 -1.65 2.74
N SER A 80 7.76 -1.75 3.62
CA SER A 80 6.54 -0.96 3.59
C SER A 80 6.00 -0.60 4.97
N THR A 81 5.19 0.46 5.06
CA THR A 81 4.43 0.79 6.28
C THR A 81 3.54 -0.34 6.80
N PHE A 82 3.17 -1.32 5.96
CA PHE A 82 2.41 -2.51 6.35
C PHE A 82 3.26 -3.80 6.47
N ASP A 83 4.56 -3.70 6.74
CA ASP A 83 5.42 -4.88 6.95
C ASP A 83 4.95 -5.80 8.10
N GLY A 84 4.12 -5.28 9.02
CA GLY A 84 3.49 -6.09 10.06
C GLY A 84 2.46 -7.11 9.54
N VAL A 85 2.02 -7.00 8.28
CA VAL A 85 1.05 -7.90 7.66
C VAL A 85 1.74 -8.75 6.61
N ALA A 86 2.07 -10.00 6.99
CA ALA A 86 2.84 -10.93 6.15
C ALA A 86 2.23 -11.17 4.75
N VAL A 87 0.90 -11.06 4.60
CA VAL A 87 0.23 -11.21 3.30
C VAL A 87 0.52 -10.02 2.39
N ILE A 88 0.44 -8.79 2.90
CA ILE A 88 0.66 -7.56 2.14
C ILE A 88 2.12 -7.45 1.74
N GLN A 89 3.03 -7.77 2.66
CA GLN A 89 4.47 -7.82 2.38
C GLN A 89 4.79 -8.79 1.23
N LYS A 90 4.29 -10.03 1.29
CA LYS A 90 4.51 -11.04 0.24
C LYS A 90 3.93 -10.61 -1.10
N TYR A 91 2.72 -10.05 -1.09
CA TYR A 91 2.09 -9.52 -2.29
C TYR A 91 2.93 -8.41 -2.91
N LEU A 92 3.29 -7.37 -2.14
CA LEU A 92 4.11 -6.26 -2.64
C LEU A 92 5.48 -6.71 -3.14
N GLN A 93 6.10 -7.66 -2.45
CA GLN A 93 7.35 -8.25 -2.89
C GLN A 93 7.23 -8.86 -4.28
N GLN A 94 6.21 -9.71 -4.49
CA GLN A 94 5.99 -10.38 -5.78
C GLN A 94 5.60 -9.41 -6.89
N GLU A 95 4.69 -8.48 -6.60
CA GLU A 95 4.23 -7.48 -7.58
C GLU A 95 5.37 -6.57 -8.03
N ILE A 96 6.17 -6.04 -7.09
CA ILE A 96 7.26 -5.14 -7.44
C ILE A 96 8.41 -5.90 -8.12
N GLU A 97 8.72 -7.13 -7.71
CA GLU A 97 9.70 -7.96 -8.40
C GLU A 97 9.26 -8.28 -9.84
N GLY A 98 7.96 -8.56 -10.04
CA GLY A 98 7.36 -8.77 -11.36
C GLY A 98 7.46 -7.52 -12.24
N GLN A 99 7.00 -6.37 -11.74
CA GLN A 99 7.08 -5.11 -12.48
C GLN A 99 8.52 -4.73 -12.80
N LEU A 100 9.43 -4.89 -11.85
CA LEU A 100 10.82 -4.49 -12.04
C LEU A 100 11.49 -5.39 -13.10
N ARG A 101 11.18 -6.69 -13.13
CA ARG A 101 11.59 -7.60 -14.20
C ARG A 101 11.10 -7.14 -15.57
N GLU A 102 9.83 -6.81 -15.69
CA GLU A 102 9.22 -6.36 -16.93
C GLU A 102 9.86 -5.06 -17.42
N MET A 103 10.01 -4.07 -16.54
CA MET A 103 10.69 -2.80 -16.83
C MET A 103 12.13 -3.02 -17.31
N PHE A 104 12.89 -3.91 -16.66
CA PHE A 104 14.25 -4.19 -17.10
C PHE A 104 14.30 -4.93 -18.44
N ARG A 105 13.33 -5.81 -18.73
CA ARG A 105 13.33 -6.61 -19.95
C ARG A 105 12.86 -5.82 -21.17
N GLU A 106 11.83 -5.01 -21.01
CA GLU A 106 11.14 -4.35 -22.13
C GLU A 106 11.54 -2.88 -22.25
N ASP A 107 11.53 -2.15 -21.14
CA ASP A 107 11.71 -0.70 -21.17
C ASP A 107 13.18 -0.27 -21.19
N LEU A 108 14.05 -0.92 -20.39
CA LEU A 108 15.46 -0.51 -20.30
C LEU A 108 16.16 -0.55 -21.66
N PRO A 109 16.09 -1.63 -22.47
CA PRO A 109 16.66 -1.64 -23.81
C PRO A 109 16.19 -0.47 -24.68
N GLY A 110 14.90 -0.14 -24.62
CA GLY A 110 14.31 0.96 -25.36
C GLY A 110 14.82 2.32 -24.89
N ILE A 111 14.94 2.52 -23.58
CA ILE A 111 15.49 3.75 -22.98
C ILE A 111 16.94 3.95 -23.41
N ILE A 112 17.78 2.91 -23.34
CA ILE A 112 19.18 2.98 -23.77
C ILE A 112 19.30 3.29 -25.25
N HIS A 113 18.46 2.66 -26.09
CA HIS A 113 18.44 2.94 -27.52
C HIS A 113 18.09 4.42 -27.81
N ARG A 114 17.08 4.97 -27.13
CA ARG A 114 16.67 6.37 -27.29
C ARG A 114 17.74 7.34 -26.80
N LEU A 115 18.36 7.09 -25.64
CA LEU A 115 19.44 7.92 -25.10
C LEU A 115 20.68 7.89 -25.98
N SER A 116 21.02 6.72 -26.53
CA SER A 116 22.14 6.59 -27.46
C SER A 116 21.92 7.42 -28.73
N GLN A 117 20.69 7.47 -29.23
CA GLN A 117 20.36 8.29 -30.40
C GLN A 117 20.52 9.78 -30.10
N SER A 118 20.06 10.25 -28.93
CA SER A 118 20.23 11.67 -28.57
C SER A 118 21.69 12.09 -28.37
N TRP A 119 22.56 11.17 -27.94
CA TRP A 119 23.98 11.45 -27.70
C TRP A 119 24.86 11.33 -28.94
N LEU A 120 24.44 10.53 -29.93
CA LEU A 120 25.17 10.34 -31.19
C LEU A 120 24.64 11.23 -32.33
N ALA A 121 23.55 11.97 -32.09
CA ALA A 121 22.97 12.94 -33.00
C ALA A 121 23.76 14.26 -33.06
#